data_AF-A0A2A5IZV0-F1
#
_entry.id   AF-A0A2A5IZV0-F1
#
_cell.length_a   1.000
_cell.length_b   1.000
_cell.length_c   1.000
_cell.angle_alpha   90.00
_cell.angle_beta   90.00
_cell.angle_gamma   90.00
#
_symmetry.space_group_name_H-M   'P 1'
#
loop_
_entity.id
_entity.type
_entity.pdbx_description
1 polymer ?
#
loop_
_entity_poly.entity_id
_entity_poly.type
_entity_poly.pdbx_seq_one_letter_code
_entity_poly.pdbx_strand_id
1 'polypeptide(L)'
;MEMFLMSTTPSNDPSPRFLPAGAVNEAVVSPAEVEDLLSDITEYDPAANMRLAELEQFDSNSITPELARKRDARRQAGLDGYYDLPPGSGQETAFVMLGMAAIAFVLLGLAVVGVLATTEDSNLYGLAIPFAIPAGFALVGGVAAVRAVRQPLRVTREERAQLRKAHRRTGFEAVGNGEDCGDAQKIAYLADHVIADIGKSAAWKSRLLDEHRIRLDLDRELYEIVSSAAILGKQMRANAVDRDILGGDGPDAERLLQAVKRNAGLISEMRASLVRRVAALLAYRNELAPLDRLIKQMQALDQLEQQEAGLQEAYTQITLNEMATSETTRMSDELTALRANLTAQIEYLRTNVINNPLLSTGLSLTDGL
;
A
#
# COMPACT_ATOMS: atom_id res chain seq x y z
N MET A 1 -59.01 -27.67 -44.17
CA MET A 1 -58.62 -27.67 -45.58
C MET A 1 -57.23 -27.06 -45.63
N GLU A 2 -56.26 -27.84 -46.11
CA GLU A 2 -54.80 -27.56 -46.20
C GLU A 2 -54.07 -27.44 -44.84
N MET A 3 -53.22 -28.39 -44.39
CA MET A 3 -52.08 -29.10 -44.99
C MET A 3 -50.88 -28.16 -45.20
N PHE A 4 -49.97 -28.06 -44.21
CA PHE A 4 -48.57 -27.64 -44.43
C PHE A 4 -47.62 -28.14 -43.30
N LEU A 5 -46.95 -29.25 -43.60
CA LEU A 5 -45.53 -29.61 -43.43
C LEU A 5 -44.70 -29.16 -42.20
N MET A 6 -44.14 -30.18 -41.55
CA MET A 6 -42.71 -30.41 -41.20
C MET A 6 -41.84 -29.21 -40.78
N SER A 7 -41.30 -29.28 -39.56
CA SER A 7 -39.86 -29.06 -39.35
C SER A 7 -39.38 -29.78 -38.08
N THR A 8 -38.47 -30.72 -38.30
CA THR A 8 -37.71 -31.46 -37.29
C THR A 8 -36.67 -30.54 -36.65
N THR A 9 -36.73 -30.37 -35.33
CA THR A 9 -35.67 -29.75 -34.53
C THR A 9 -34.50 -30.73 -34.34
N PRO A 10 -33.26 -30.38 -34.72
CA PRO A 10 -32.09 -31.11 -34.24
C PRO A 10 -31.73 -30.63 -32.83
N SER A 11 -31.65 -31.61 -31.93
CA SER A 11 -31.06 -31.52 -30.58
C SER A 11 -29.62 -30.99 -30.67
N ASN A 12 -29.41 -29.77 -30.22
CA ASN A 12 -28.09 -29.17 -30.09
C ASN A 12 -27.55 -29.48 -28.70
N ASP A 13 -26.75 -30.55 -28.61
CA ASP A 13 -26.05 -31.00 -27.40
C ASP A 13 -24.76 -30.18 -27.21
N PRO A 14 -24.63 -29.34 -26.17
CA PRO A 14 -23.40 -28.61 -25.90
C PRO A 14 -22.44 -29.48 -25.10
N SER A 15 -21.87 -30.51 -25.73
CA SER A 15 -20.67 -31.15 -25.19
C SER A 15 -19.48 -30.20 -25.37
N PRO A 16 -18.75 -29.83 -24.29
CA PRO A 16 -17.59 -28.96 -24.40
C PRO A 16 -16.49 -29.65 -25.20
N ARG A 17 -16.18 -29.08 -26.38
CA ARG A 17 -14.97 -29.41 -27.13
C ARG A 17 -13.77 -28.99 -26.28
N PHE A 18 -13.14 -29.95 -25.64
CA PHE A 18 -11.77 -29.81 -25.16
C PHE A 18 -10.90 -29.45 -26.35
N LEU A 19 -10.41 -28.21 -26.36
CA LEU A 19 -9.35 -27.78 -27.26
C LEU A 19 -8.15 -28.69 -27.01
N PRO A 20 -7.48 -29.21 -28.07
CA PRO A 20 -6.24 -29.93 -27.90
C PRO A 20 -5.23 -29.00 -27.22
N ALA A 21 -4.51 -29.53 -26.22
CA ALA A 21 -3.39 -28.88 -25.56
C ALA A 21 -2.33 -28.52 -26.61
N GLY A 22 -2.51 -27.37 -27.24
CA GLY A 22 -1.52 -26.74 -28.10
C GLY A 22 -0.34 -26.38 -27.22
N ALA A 23 0.84 -26.82 -27.65
CA ALA A 23 2.15 -26.55 -27.07
C ALA A 23 2.19 -25.16 -26.42
N VAL A 24 2.07 -25.15 -25.09
CA VAL A 24 2.57 -24.04 -24.29
C VAL A 24 4.07 -24.08 -24.54
N ASN A 25 4.55 -23.19 -25.40
CA ASN A 25 5.96 -22.84 -25.39
C ASN A 25 6.20 -22.29 -23.98
N GLU A 26 6.59 -23.17 -23.06
CA GLU A 26 7.14 -22.75 -21.78
C GLU A 26 8.28 -21.81 -22.14
N ALA A 27 8.10 -20.51 -21.88
CA ALA A 27 9.17 -19.54 -21.91
C ALA A 27 10.08 -19.85 -20.71
N VAL A 28 10.75 -21.00 -20.76
CA VAL A 28 11.73 -21.41 -19.77
C VAL A 28 12.91 -20.48 -19.99
N VAL A 29 12.98 -19.44 -19.16
CA VAL A 29 14.20 -18.64 -18.98
C VAL A 29 15.31 -19.64 -18.72
N SER A 30 16.24 -19.74 -19.67
CA SER A 30 17.31 -20.73 -19.57
C SER A 30 18.32 -20.27 -18.52
N PRO A 31 19.00 -21.19 -17.81
CA PRO A 31 20.11 -20.81 -16.94
C PRO A 31 21.16 -19.94 -17.63
N ALA A 32 21.35 -20.09 -18.95
CA ALA A 32 22.28 -19.27 -19.73
C ALA A 32 21.88 -17.79 -19.81
N GLU A 33 20.58 -17.48 -19.81
CA GLU A 33 20.10 -16.08 -19.75
C GLU A 33 20.44 -15.45 -18.41
N VAL A 34 20.36 -16.22 -17.32
CA VAL A 34 20.79 -15.75 -16.00
C VAL A 34 22.30 -15.51 -15.98
N GLU A 35 23.10 -16.38 -16.58
CA GLU A 35 24.56 -16.17 -16.68
C GLU A 35 24.91 -14.89 -17.45
N ASP A 36 24.18 -14.61 -18.54
CA ASP A 36 24.34 -13.37 -19.31
C ASP A 36 24.06 -12.14 -18.42
N LEU A 37 22.94 -12.14 -17.70
CA LEU A 37 22.59 -11.09 -16.74
C LEU A 37 23.60 -10.95 -15.60
N LEU A 38 24.17 -12.06 -15.11
CA LEU A 38 25.22 -12.03 -14.08
C LEU A 38 26.52 -11.41 -14.63
N SER A 39 26.81 -11.62 -15.91
CA SER A 39 27.98 -11.04 -16.57
C SER A 39 27.87 -9.53 -16.72
N ASP A 40 26.66 -9.02 -16.97
CA ASP A 40 26.35 -7.59 -17.10
C ASP A 40 26.44 -6.82 -15.78
N ILE A 41 26.29 -7.50 -14.63
CA ILE A 41 26.42 -6.87 -13.31
C ILE A 41 27.91 -6.57 -13.05
N THR A 42 28.29 -5.32 -13.30
CA THR A 42 29.64 -4.78 -13.11
C THR A 42 29.74 -3.78 -11.95
N GLU A 43 28.64 -3.11 -11.59
CA GLU A 43 28.57 -2.12 -10.50
C GLU A 43 27.35 -2.40 -9.60
N TYR A 44 27.51 -2.18 -8.28
CA TYR A 44 26.48 -2.43 -7.28
C TYR A 44 25.83 -1.14 -6.81
N ASP A 45 24.51 -1.17 -6.62
CA ASP A 45 23.82 -0.19 -5.80
C ASP A 45 24.21 -0.39 -4.33
N PRO A 46 24.88 0.59 -3.69
CA PRO A 46 25.28 0.49 -2.28
C PRO A 46 24.08 0.30 -1.35
N ALA A 47 22.91 0.83 -1.70
CA ALA A 47 21.70 0.70 -0.90
C ALA A 47 21.18 -0.75 -0.88
N ALA A 48 21.15 -1.40 -2.06
CA ALA A 48 20.78 -2.80 -2.18
C ALA A 48 21.77 -3.71 -1.43
N ASN A 49 23.06 -3.45 -1.55
CA ASN A 49 24.10 -4.21 -0.84
C ASN A 49 23.93 -4.14 0.69
N MET A 50 23.67 -2.94 1.23
CA MET A 50 23.40 -2.75 2.67
C MET A 50 22.13 -3.48 3.09
N ARG A 51 21.05 -3.37 2.30
CA ARG A 51 19.79 -4.08 2.55
C ARG A 51 19.98 -5.60 2.58
N LEU A 52 20.76 -6.16 1.65
CA LEU A 52 21.03 -7.60 1.58
C LEU A 52 21.87 -8.10 2.77
N ALA A 53 22.80 -7.28 3.27
CA ALA A 53 23.58 -7.59 4.46
C ALA A 53 22.74 -7.50 5.76
N GLU A 54 21.74 -6.62 5.79
CA GLU A 54 20.81 -6.44 6.91
C GLU A 54 19.59 -7.36 6.86
N LEU A 55 19.49 -8.22 5.84
CA LEU A 55 18.34 -9.12 5.69
C LEU A 55 18.30 -10.10 6.88
N GLU A 56 17.23 -10.02 7.65
CA GLU A 56 16.97 -10.84 8.83
C GLU A 56 15.68 -11.63 8.63
N GLN A 57 15.73 -12.93 8.89
CA GLN A 57 14.54 -13.77 8.96
C GLN A 57 14.25 -14.14 10.41
N PHE A 58 12.99 -13.98 10.79
CA PHE A 58 12.51 -14.42 12.09
C PHE A 58 12.14 -15.90 12.06
N ASP A 59 12.87 -16.71 12.82
CA ASP A 59 12.57 -18.12 13.03
C ASP A 59 11.50 -18.27 14.12
N SER A 60 10.23 -18.36 13.73
CA SER A 60 9.11 -18.51 14.66
C SER A 60 9.15 -19.81 15.46
N ASN A 61 9.86 -20.84 14.99
CA ASN A 61 9.99 -22.10 15.70
C ASN A 61 11.03 -22.03 16.83
N SER A 62 11.90 -21.01 16.82
CA SER A 62 12.92 -20.81 17.85
C SER A 62 12.40 -20.09 19.11
N ILE A 63 11.15 -19.63 19.10
CA ILE A 63 10.51 -18.96 20.23
C ILE A 63 9.36 -19.79 20.80
N THR A 64 9.01 -19.54 22.06
CA THR A 64 7.88 -20.21 22.68
C THR A 64 6.55 -19.79 22.02
N PRO A 65 5.54 -20.68 21.95
CA PRO A 65 4.22 -20.34 21.39
C PRO A 65 3.53 -19.18 22.12
N GLU A 66 3.86 -18.96 23.39
CA GLU A 66 3.38 -17.81 24.17
C GLU A 66 4.03 -16.51 23.70
N LEU A 67 5.35 -16.52 23.48
CA LEU A 67 6.08 -15.37 22.97
C LEU A 67 5.64 -15.03 21.53
N ALA A 68 5.31 -16.04 20.72
CA ALA A 68 4.78 -15.87 19.37
C ALA A 68 3.41 -15.16 19.41
N ARG A 69 2.47 -15.68 20.20
CA ARG A 69 1.15 -15.06 20.44
C ARG A 69 1.29 -13.63 20.97
N LYS A 70 2.21 -13.41 21.90
CA LYS A 70 2.48 -12.08 22.48
C LYS A 70 3.03 -11.10 21.44
N ARG A 71 3.94 -11.55 20.57
CA ARG A 71 4.46 -10.75 19.46
C ARG A 71 3.35 -10.41 18.47
N ASP A 72 2.54 -11.39 18.07
CA ASP A 72 1.46 -11.17 17.09
C ASP A 72 0.38 -10.22 17.64
N ALA A 73 0.02 -10.37 18.93
CA ALA A 73 -0.90 -9.44 19.61
C ALA A 73 -0.32 -8.00 19.68
N ARG A 74 1.00 -7.85 19.80
CA ARG A 74 1.66 -6.54 19.74
C ARG A 74 1.64 -5.93 18.35
N ARG A 75 1.88 -6.74 17.32
CA ARG A 75 1.78 -6.33 15.91
C ARG A 75 0.38 -5.82 15.58
N GLN A 76 -0.66 -6.56 16.00
CA GLN A 76 -2.04 -6.13 15.87
C GLN A 76 -2.35 -4.83 16.64
N ALA A 77 -1.64 -4.57 17.74
CA ALA A 77 -1.76 -3.34 18.51
C ALA A 77 -0.91 -2.17 17.99
N GLY A 78 -0.15 -2.35 16.89
CA GLY A 78 0.74 -1.32 16.32
C GLY A 78 1.98 -1.03 17.18
N LEU A 79 2.42 -1.99 18.01
CA LEU A 79 3.53 -1.82 18.97
C LEU A 79 4.87 -2.41 18.48
N ASP A 80 5.03 -2.58 17.17
CA ASP A 80 6.18 -3.27 16.55
C ASP A 80 7.47 -2.44 16.52
N GLY A 81 7.40 -1.11 16.41
CA GLY A 81 8.60 -0.25 16.37
C GLY A 81 9.33 -0.09 17.71
N TYR A 82 8.85 -0.72 18.79
CA TYR A 82 9.36 -0.51 20.15
C TYR A 82 10.56 -1.41 20.51
N TYR A 83 11.02 -2.27 19.58
CA TYR A 83 12.10 -3.23 19.83
C TYR A 83 13.51 -2.72 19.50
N ASP A 84 13.66 -1.74 18.62
CA ASP A 84 14.98 -1.34 18.09
C ASP A 84 15.72 -0.33 18.96
N LEU A 85 15.10 0.12 20.06
CA LEU A 85 15.73 1.06 20.97
C LEU A 85 16.64 0.28 21.94
N PRO A 86 17.97 0.51 21.90
CA PRO A 86 18.89 -0.21 22.76
C PRO A 86 18.59 0.10 24.24
N PRO A 87 18.71 -0.90 25.13
CA PRO A 87 18.50 -0.68 26.57
C PRO A 87 19.54 0.32 27.08
N GLY A 88 19.07 1.39 27.72
CA GLY A 88 19.93 2.48 28.18
C GLY A 88 20.18 3.58 27.15
N SER A 89 19.56 3.52 25.96
CA SER A 89 19.39 4.74 25.17
C SER A 89 18.59 5.71 26.04
N GLY A 90 19.12 6.92 26.24
CA GLY A 90 18.44 7.98 26.99
C GLY A 90 17.04 8.33 26.46
N GLN A 91 16.57 7.66 25.41
CA GLN A 91 15.21 7.72 24.88
C GLN A 91 14.17 6.98 25.72
N GLU A 92 14.46 5.86 26.40
CA GLU A 92 13.49 5.29 27.36
C GLU A 92 13.21 6.29 28.49
N THR A 93 14.26 6.97 28.98
CA THR A 93 14.12 8.12 29.88
C THR A 93 13.48 9.32 29.20
N ALA A 94 13.77 9.59 27.92
CA ALA A 94 13.17 10.71 27.20
C ALA A 94 11.66 10.52 27.01
N PHE A 95 11.16 9.33 26.69
CA PHE A 95 9.72 9.08 26.56
C PHE A 95 9.01 9.13 27.90
N VAL A 96 9.62 8.61 28.98
CA VAL A 96 9.10 8.80 30.34
C VAL A 96 9.14 10.27 30.75
N MET A 97 10.22 10.99 30.44
CA MET A 97 10.35 12.42 30.69
C MET A 97 9.37 13.24 29.86
N LEU A 98 9.10 12.86 28.61
CA LEU A 98 8.20 13.54 27.69
C LEU A 98 6.75 13.27 28.08
N GLY A 99 6.44 12.05 28.55
CA GLY A 99 5.18 11.73 29.21
C GLY A 99 4.98 12.50 30.52
N MET A 100 6.02 12.64 31.35
CA MET A 100 5.98 13.42 32.59
C MET A 100 5.89 14.92 32.33
N ALA A 101 6.59 15.43 31.32
CA ALA A 101 6.54 16.82 30.88
C ALA A 101 5.17 17.17 30.28
N ALA A 102 4.58 16.24 29.52
CA ALA A 102 3.21 16.33 29.03
C ALA A 102 2.20 16.44 30.19
N ILE A 103 2.33 15.59 31.23
CA ILE A 103 1.50 15.67 32.44
C ILE A 103 1.71 17.00 33.17
N ALA A 104 2.96 17.46 33.30
CA ALA A 104 3.28 18.75 33.93
C ALA A 104 2.66 19.92 33.15
N PHE A 105 2.67 19.89 31.83
CA PHE A 105 2.02 20.89 30.97
C PHE A 105 0.50 20.91 31.13
N VAL A 106 -0.14 19.74 31.25
CA VAL A 106 -1.58 19.63 31.52
C VAL A 106 -1.92 20.23 32.90
N LEU A 107 -1.12 19.93 33.92
CA LEU A 107 -1.30 20.48 35.27
C LEU A 107 -1.07 22.00 35.29
N LEU A 108 -0.07 22.50 34.57
CA LEU A 108 0.19 23.93 34.42
C LEU A 108 -0.98 24.62 33.72
N GLY A 109 -1.51 24.03 32.64
CA GLY A 109 -2.68 24.53 31.92
C GLY A 109 -3.92 24.59 32.81
N LEU A 110 -4.18 23.54 33.60
CA LEU A 110 -5.28 23.53 34.59
C LEU A 110 -5.10 24.58 35.68
N ALA A 111 -3.87 24.81 36.16
CA ALA A 111 -3.58 25.86 37.14
C ALA A 111 -3.83 27.26 36.57
N VAL A 112 -3.43 27.52 35.32
CA VAL A 112 -3.69 28.79 34.62
C VAL A 112 -5.19 29.00 34.42
N VAL A 113 -5.93 27.97 33.99
CA VAL A 113 -7.40 28.05 33.87
C VAL A 113 -8.07 28.32 35.21
N GLY A 114 -7.59 27.71 36.30
CA GLY A 114 -8.09 27.95 37.65
C GLY A 114 -7.88 29.40 38.13
N VAL A 115 -6.72 30.00 37.84
CA VAL A 115 -6.44 31.41 38.15
C VAL A 115 -7.30 32.35 37.30
N LEU A 116 -7.45 32.07 36.00
CA LEU A 116 -8.26 32.88 35.10
C LEU A 116 -9.76 32.84 35.44
N ALA A 117 -10.26 31.73 35.99
CA ALA A 117 -11.64 31.63 36.45
C ALA A 117 -11.96 32.52 37.66
N THR A 118 -10.94 33.08 38.34
CA THR A 118 -11.13 34.00 39.49
C THR A 118 -11.08 35.48 39.12
N THR A 119 -10.77 35.81 37.85
CA THR A 119 -10.68 37.18 37.35
C THR A 119 -11.84 37.47 36.40
N GLU A 120 -12.62 38.52 36.65
CA GLU A 120 -13.84 38.88 35.88
C GLU A 120 -13.58 39.44 34.46
N ASP A 121 -12.33 39.57 34.03
CA ASP A 121 -11.98 40.16 32.73
C ASP A 121 -12.14 39.17 31.56
N SER A 122 -13.13 39.43 30.71
CA SER A 122 -13.51 38.60 29.55
C SER A 122 -12.52 38.61 28.38
N ASN A 123 -11.40 39.34 28.47
CA ASN A 123 -10.42 39.48 27.38
C ASN A 123 -9.27 38.46 27.42
N LEU A 124 -9.26 37.55 28.39
CA LEU A 124 -8.17 36.57 28.59
C LEU A 124 -8.38 35.21 27.90
N TYR A 125 -9.54 34.95 27.31
CA TYR A 125 -9.81 33.69 26.58
C TYR A 125 -8.89 33.48 25.36
N GLY A 126 -8.39 34.56 24.75
CA GLY A 126 -7.43 34.49 23.64
C GLY A 126 -6.05 33.94 24.03
N LEU A 127 -5.67 34.02 25.32
CA LEU A 127 -4.39 33.51 25.84
C LEU A 127 -4.43 32.02 26.20
N ALA A 128 -5.61 31.43 26.40
CA ALA A 128 -5.75 30.02 26.84
C ALA A 128 -5.72 29.00 25.68
N ILE A 129 -6.13 29.41 24.47
CA ILE A 129 -6.21 28.53 23.27
C ILE A 129 -4.87 27.85 22.89
N PRO A 130 -3.70 28.52 22.91
CA PRO A 130 -2.45 27.85 22.54
C PRO A 130 -2.01 26.75 23.53
N PHE A 131 -2.57 26.70 24.74
CA PHE A 131 -2.24 25.68 25.74
C PHE A 131 -3.20 24.49 25.75
N ALA A 132 -4.44 24.66 25.26
CA ALA A 132 -5.44 23.59 25.24
C ALA A 132 -5.12 22.48 24.21
N ILE A 133 -4.56 22.85 23.05
CA ILE A 133 -4.24 21.89 21.97
C ILE A 133 -3.06 20.97 22.38
N PRO A 134 -1.92 21.48 22.88
CA PRO A 134 -0.82 20.62 23.36
C PRO A 134 -1.24 19.73 24.55
N ALA A 135 -2.10 20.24 25.45
CA ALA A 135 -2.62 19.47 26.59
C ALA A 135 -3.47 18.27 26.15
N GLY A 136 -4.26 18.41 25.09
CA GLY A 136 -5.04 17.32 24.50
C GLY A 136 -4.15 16.20 23.94
N PHE A 137 -3.12 16.56 23.16
CA PHE A 137 -2.15 15.58 22.63
C PHE A 137 -1.33 14.92 23.74
N ALA A 138 -0.95 15.67 24.76
CA ALA A 138 -0.25 15.19 25.96
C ALA A 138 -1.06 14.13 26.74
N LEU A 139 -2.37 14.35 26.91
CA LEU A 139 -3.25 13.40 27.59
C LEU A 139 -3.44 12.10 26.80
N VAL A 140 -3.65 12.20 25.47
CA VAL A 140 -3.77 11.03 24.60
C VAL A 140 -2.46 10.23 24.57
N GLY A 141 -1.31 10.90 24.45
CA GLY A 141 0.01 10.28 24.50
C GLY A 141 0.33 9.66 25.86
N GLY A 142 -0.02 10.33 26.97
CA GLY A 142 0.20 9.86 28.33
C GLY A 142 -0.65 8.65 28.69
N VAL A 143 -1.92 8.63 28.31
CA VAL A 143 -2.80 7.46 28.50
C VAL A 143 -2.33 6.28 27.64
N ALA A 144 -1.92 6.52 26.38
CA ALA A 144 -1.35 5.48 25.53
C ALA A 144 -0.06 4.90 26.13
N ALA A 145 0.83 5.75 26.66
CA ALA A 145 2.08 5.34 27.29
C ALA A 145 1.85 4.58 28.61
N VAL A 146 0.99 5.06 29.50
CA VAL A 146 0.66 4.38 30.77
C VAL A 146 -0.04 3.04 30.51
N ARG A 147 -0.91 2.98 29.48
CA ARG A 147 -1.54 1.74 29.05
C ARG A 147 -0.51 0.78 28.46
N ALA A 148 0.47 1.27 27.68
CA ALA A 148 1.58 0.46 27.17
C ALA A 148 2.50 -0.08 28.30
N VAL A 149 2.74 0.69 29.36
CA VAL A 149 3.56 0.28 30.52
C VAL A 149 2.84 -0.77 31.38
N ARG A 150 1.50 -0.69 31.49
CA ARG A 150 0.68 -1.64 32.26
C ARG A 150 0.15 -2.83 31.46
N GLN A 151 0.48 -2.95 30.18
CA GLN A 151 -0.06 -4.02 29.35
C GLN A 151 0.59 -5.39 29.61
N PRO A 152 -0.21 -6.48 29.62
CA PRO A 152 0.28 -7.87 29.69
C PRO A 152 1.19 -8.26 28.50
N LEU A 153 1.29 -7.39 27.50
CA LEU A 153 2.13 -7.52 26.32
C LEU A 153 3.57 -7.01 26.53
N ARG A 154 3.98 -6.64 27.76
CA ARG A 154 5.35 -6.18 28.03
C ARG A 154 6.35 -7.32 27.83
N VAL A 155 7.25 -7.16 26.86
CA VAL A 155 8.29 -8.15 26.58
C VAL A 155 9.43 -8.02 27.59
N THR A 156 9.71 -9.10 28.33
CA THR A 156 10.78 -9.16 29.33
C THR A 156 12.16 -9.10 28.65
N ARG A 157 13.22 -8.85 29.43
CA ARG A 157 14.60 -8.85 28.89
C ARG A 157 14.96 -10.21 28.29
N GLU A 158 14.53 -11.29 28.92
CA GLU A 158 14.76 -12.66 28.45
C GLU A 158 13.99 -12.94 27.16
N GLU A 159 12.71 -12.57 27.10
CA GLU A 159 11.92 -12.69 25.89
C GLU A 159 12.51 -11.86 24.73
N ARG A 160 13.06 -10.66 24.99
CA ARG A 160 13.78 -9.89 23.95
C ARG A 160 15.07 -10.57 23.51
N ALA A 161 15.79 -11.23 24.42
CA ALA A 161 16.98 -11.98 24.07
C ALA A 161 16.61 -13.22 23.22
N GLN A 162 15.48 -13.87 23.51
CA GLN A 162 14.93 -14.95 22.68
C GLN A 162 14.50 -14.42 21.31
N LEU A 163 13.79 -13.29 21.23
CA LEU A 163 13.43 -12.65 19.96
C LEU A 163 14.68 -12.27 19.14
N ARG A 164 15.73 -11.74 19.78
CA ARG A 164 16.99 -11.43 19.07
C ARG A 164 17.71 -12.67 18.57
N LYS A 165 17.74 -13.75 19.37
CA LYS A 165 18.29 -15.05 18.93
C LYS A 165 17.46 -15.69 17.81
N ALA A 166 16.17 -15.38 17.76
CA ALA A 166 15.26 -15.85 16.74
C ALA A 166 15.43 -15.14 15.39
N HIS A 167 15.96 -13.92 15.39
CA HIS A 167 16.37 -13.25 14.16
C HIS A 167 17.70 -13.85 13.70
N ARG A 168 17.67 -14.52 12.54
CA ARG A 168 18.87 -15.01 11.87
C ARG A 168 19.21 -14.04 10.76
N ARG A 169 20.44 -13.54 10.78
CA ARG A 169 21.03 -12.81 9.65
C ARG A 169 21.45 -13.80 8.58
N THR A 170 21.36 -13.40 7.33
CA THR A 170 21.82 -14.18 6.17
C THR A 170 23.31 -14.51 6.23
N GLY A 171 24.11 -13.71 6.96
CA GLY A 171 25.56 -13.80 6.97
C GLY A 171 26.20 -13.27 5.69
N PHE A 172 25.42 -12.55 4.88
CA PHE A 172 25.88 -11.89 3.66
C PHE A 172 26.78 -10.71 4.04
N GLU A 173 28.02 -10.71 3.54
CA GLU A 173 28.97 -9.64 3.78
C GLU A 173 28.78 -8.55 2.72
N ALA A 174 28.53 -7.32 3.16
CA ALA A 174 28.45 -6.18 2.27
C ALA A 174 29.81 -5.97 1.58
N VAL A 175 29.80 -5.93 0.25
CA VAL A 175 31.01 -5.67 -0.54
C VAL A 175 31.44 -4.20 -0.38
N GLY A 176 32.73 -3.95 -0.16
CA GLY A 176 33.27 -2.59 -0.07
C GLY A 176 33.23 -1.86 -1.42
N ASN A 177 33.21 -0.53 -1.40
CA ASN A 177 33.26 0.26 -2.63
C ASN A 177 34.54 -0.06 -3.44
N GLY A 178 34.37 -0.53 -4.68
CA GLY A 178 35.47 -0.79 -5.62
C GLY A 178 36.08 -2.19 -5.55
N GLU A 179 35.49 -3.13 -4.81
CA GLU A 179 35.92 -4.53 -4.78
C GLU A 179 35.21 -5.34 -5.88
N ASP A 180 35.97 -6.17 -6.61
CA ASP A 180 35.42 -7.04 -7.65
C ASP A 180 34.39 -7.98 -7.05
N CYS A 181 33.21 -7.99 -7.66
CA CYS A 181 32.13 -8.69 -7.03
C CYS A 181 32.16 -10.18 -7.34
N GLY A 182 32.20 -10.96 -6.25
CA GLY A 182 32.08 -12.40 -6.31
C GLY A 182 30.76 -12.84 -6.93
N ASP A 183 30.84 -13.97 -7.61
CA ASP A 183 29.72 -14.60 -8.29
C ASP A 183 28.51 -14.86 -7.36
N ALA A 184 28.77 -15.21 -6.10
CA ALA A 184 27.74 -15.37 -5.08
C ALA A 184 26.94 -14.08 -4.84
N GLN A 185 27.60 -12.93 -4.77
CA GLN A 185 26.95 -11.64 -4.55
C GLN A 185 26.16 -11.19 -5.78
N LYS A 186 26.67 -11.45 -7.00
CA LYS A 186 25.93 -11.22 -8.26
C LYS A 186 24.58 -11.95 -8.26
N ILE A 187 24.59 -13.23 -7.86
CA ILE A 187 23.37 -14.05 -7.76
C ILE A 187 22.38 -13.46 -6.75
N ALA A 188 22.85 -13.06 -5.57
CA ALA A 188 22.00 -12.46 -4.53
C ALA A 188 21.37 -11.14 -5.00
N TYR A 189 22.14 -10.29 -5.68
CA TYR A 189 21.68 -9.02 -6.21
C TYR A 189 20.67 -9.19 -7.35
N LEU A 190 20.91 -10.13 -8.26
CA LEU A 190 19.95 -10.44 -9.32
C LEU A 190 18.64 -10.97 -8.73
N ALA A 191 18.71 -11.86 -7.73
CA ALA A 191 17.53 -12.37 -7.04
C ALA A 191 16.71 -11.24 -6.38
N ASP A 192 17.38 -10.31 -5.71
CA ASP A 192 16.78 -9.12 -5.10
C ASP A 192 16.03 -8.25 -6.11
N HIS A 193 16.64 -7.98 -7.27
CA HIS A 193 15.99 -7.25 -8.35
C HIS A 193 14.78 -7.97 -8.92
N VAL A 194 14.90 -9.26 -9.22
CA VAL A 194 13.79 -10.07 -9.76
C VAL A 194 12.64 -10.12 -8.77
N ILE A 195 12.92 -10.35 -7.48
CA ILE A 195 11.90 -10.39 -6.43
C ILE A 195 11.25 -9.02 -6.24
N ALA A 196 12.03 -7.94 -6.23
CA ALA A 196 11.49 -6.59 -6.15
C ALA A 196 10.58 -6.26 -7.34
N ASP A 197 10.91 -6.74 -8.54
CA ASP A 197 10.09 -6.54 -9.73
C ASP A 197 8.80 -7.38 -9.71
N ILE A 198 8.85 -8.62 -9.23
CA ILE A 198 7.64 -9.41 -8.94
C ILE A 198 6.76 -8.65 -7.94
N GLY A 199 7.35 -8.13 -6.85
CA GLY A 199 6.64 -7.36 -5.83
C GLY A 199 6.00 -6.07 -6.35
N LYS A 200 6.53 -5.47 -7.44
CA LYS A 200 5.95 -4.28 -8.07
C LYS A 200 4.76 -4.58 -8.99
N SER A 201 4.68 -5.81 -9.53
CA SER A 201 3.62 -6.24 -10.45
C SER A 201 2.21 -6.00 -9.88
N ALA A 202 1.30 -5.49 -10.70
CA ALA A 202 -0.10 -5.29 -10.34
C ALA A 202 -0.84 -6.63 -10.25
N ALA A 203 -0.47 -7.60 -11.10
CA ALA A 203 -0.93 -8.97 -11.03
C ALA A 203 -0.54 -9.61 -9.70
N TRP A 204 0.71 -9.44 -9.27
CA TRP A 204 1.16 -9.93 -7.97
C TRP A 204 0.42 -9.29 -6.78
N LYS A 205 -0.15 -8.08 -6.93
CA LYS A 205 -0.95 -7.42 -5.88
C LYS A 205 -2.45 -7.73 -5.97
N SER A 206 -2.90 -8.30 -7.08
CA SER A 206 -4.31 -8.62 -7.31
C SER A 206 -4.77 -9.79 -6.44
N ARG A 207 -6.02 -9.77 -5.98
CA ARG A 207 -6.64 -10.88 -5.23
C ARG A 207 -6.65 -12.20 -6.00
N LEU A 208 -6.57 -12.15 -7.33
CA LEU A 208 -6.50 -13.34 -8.19
C LEU A 208 -5.29 -14.23 -7.91
N LEU A 209 -4.20 -13.68 -7.35
CA LEU A 209 -2.98 -14.41 -7.01
C LEU A 209 -2.78 -14.58 -5.49
N ASP A 210 -3.84 -14.50 -4.68
CA ASP A 210 -3.75 -14.75 -3.22
C ASP A 210 -3.15 -16.12 -2.91
N GLU A 211 -3.55 -17.17 -3.64
CA GLU A 211 -2.99 -18.51 -3.45
C GLU A 211 -1.49 -18.58 -3.78
N HIS A 212 -1.06 -17.86 -4.83
CA HIS A 212 0.35 -17.79 -5.20
C HIS A 212 1.17 -17.06 -4.14
N ARG A 213 0.64 -16.00 -3.54
CA ARG A 213 1.27 -15.29 -2.41
C ARG A 213 1.42 -16.15 -1.17
N ILE A 214 0.51 -17.09 -0.93
CA ILE A 214 0.61 -18.05 0.17
C ILE A 214 1.71 -19.08 -0.12
N ARG A 215 1.83 -19.54 -1.38
CA ARG A 215 2.82 -20.56 -1.78
C ARG A 215 4.23 -19.99 -1.94
N LEU A 216 4.35 -18.77 -2.45
CA LEU A 216 5.60 -18.07 -2.73
C LEU A 216 5.68 -16.79 -1.89
N ASP A 217 6.30 -16.93 -0.71
CA ASP A 217 6.66 -15.79 0.13
C ASP A 217 7.96 -15.17 -0.40
N LEU A 218 7.85 -14.01 -1.02
CA LEU A 218 8.97 -13.30 -1.66
C LEU A 218 10.09 -12.95 -0.69
N ASP A 219 9.75 -12.53 0.53
CA ASP A 219 10.75 -12.11 1.52
C ASP A 219 11.52 -13.33 2.03
N ARG A 220 10.81 -14.44 2.26
CA ARG A 220 11.42 -15.72 2.62
C ARG A 220 12.29 -16.26 1.50
N GLU A 221 11.81 -16.23 0.27
CA GLU A 221 12.54 -16.69 -0.91
C GLU A 221 13.86 -15.92 -1.09
N LEU A 222 13.79 -14.59 -0.96
CA LEU A 222 14.97 -13.72 -1.01
C LEU A 222 15.97 -14.09 0.09
N TYR A 223 15.49 -14.24 1.34
CA TYR A 223 16.35 -14.61 2.46
C TYR A 223 17.05 -15.96 2.23
N GLU A 224 16.33 -16.98 1.75
CA GLU A 224 16.90 -18.30 1.49
C GLU A 224 17.96 -18.27 0.37
N ILE A 225 17.73 -17.48 -0.69
CA ILE A 225 18.71 -17.31 -1.77
C ILE A 225 19.94 -16.56 -1.27
N VAL A 226 19.76 -15.44 -0.56
CA VAL A 226 20.85 -14.59 -0.06
C VAL A 226 21.70 -15.32 0.98
N SER A 227 21.07 -16.05 1.91
CA SER A 227 21.80 -16.87 2.88
C SER A 227 22.58 -18.01 2.23
N SER A 228 22.01 -18.67 1.23
CA SER A 228 22.70 -19.71 0.45
C SER A 228 23.85 -19.13 -0.38
N ALA A 229 23.68 -17.93 -0.94
CA ALA A 229 24.74 -17.19 -1.63
C ALA A 229 25.86 -16.79 -0.66
N ALA A 230 25.55 -16.34 0.56
CA ALA A 230 26.56 -16.06 1.57
C ALA A 230 27.38 -17.31 1.93
N ILE A 231 26.73 -18.48 2.06
CA ILE A 231 27.41 -19.77 2.25
C ILE A 231 28.29 -20.08 1.03
N LEU A 232 27.79 -19.91 -0.20
CA LEU A 232 28.57 -20.10 -1.43
C LEU A 232 29.83 -19.24 -1.44
N GLY A 233 29.70 -17.93 -1.19
CA GLY A 233 30.84 -17.01 -1.15
C GLY A 233 31.87 -17.40 -0.08
N LYS A 234 31.43 -17.90 1.08
CA LYS A 234 32.33 -18.40 2.13
C LYS A 234 33.06 -19.68 1.69
N GLN A 235 32.36 -20.63 1.08
CA GLN A 235 32.95 -21.88 0.61
C GLN A 235 33.91 -21.65 -0.56
N MET A 236 33.60 -20.73 -1.48
CA MET A 236 34.51 -20.34 -2.57
C MET A 236 35.81 -19.76 -2.03
N ARG A 237 35.73 -18.85 -1.04
CA ARG A 237 36.92 -18.30 -0.38
C ARG A 237 37.71 -19.37 0.39
N ALA A 238 37.02 -20.26 1.10
CA ALA A 238 37.68 -21.35 1.86
C ALA A 238 38.34 -22.39 0.93
N ASN A 239 37.80 -22.60 -0.27
CA ASN A 239 38.35 -23.53 -1.26
C ASN A 239 39.42 -22.89 -2.17
N ALA A 240 39.65 -21.57 -2.06
CA ALA A 240 40.75 -20.88 -2.72
C ALA A 240 42.07 -21.21 -1.99
N VAL A 241 42.60 -22.41 -2.25
CA VAL A 241 43.90 -22.86 -1.73
C VAL A 241 45.01 -22.38 -2.67
N ASP A 242 46.13 -21.93 -2.09
CA ASP A 242 47.29 -21.48 -2.84
C ASP A 242 47.82 -22.59 -3.76
N ARG A 243 48.12 -22.23 -5.01
CA ARG A 243 48.59 -23.17 -6.03
C ARG A 243 49.96 -23.74 -5.68
N ASP A 244 50.78 -22.99 -4.94
CA ASP A 244 52.10 -23.44 -4.51
C ASP A 244 52.00 -24.58 -3.48
N ILE A 245 50.93 -24.61 -2.68
CA ILE A 245 50.65 -25.69 -1.72
C ILE A 245 50.12 -26.94 -2.44
N LEU A 246 49.37 -26.75 -3.54
CA LEU A 246 48.82 -27.83 -4.35
C LEU A 246 49.84 -28.44 -5.33
N GLY A 247 50.95 -27.74 -5.61
CA GLY A 247 52.02 -28.17 -6.51
C GLY A 247 53.12 -29.00 -5.85
N GLY A 248 53.04 -29.28 -4.55
CA GLY A 248 54.02 -30.12 -3.85
C GLY A 248 53.92 -31.59 -4.24
N ASP A 249 55.06 -32.28 -4.29
CA ASP A 249 55.10 -33.73 -4.52
C ASP A 249 54.94 -34.48 -3.19
N GLY A 250 53.92 -35.36 -3.11
CA GLY A 250 53.73 -36.25 -1.97
C GLY A 250 52.30 -36.75 -1.79
N PRO A 251 52.08 -37.81 -0.97
CA PRO A 251 50.76 -38.38 -0.75
C PRO A 251 49.77 -37.41 -0.07
N ASP A 252 50.27 -36.45 0.71
CA ASP A 252 49.42 -35.45 1.37
C ASP A 252 48.98 -34.33 0.42
N ALA A 253 49.82 -33.95 -0.55
CA ALA A 253 49.45 -33.00 -1.59
C ALA A 253 48.38 -33.57 -2.53
N GLU A 254 48.50 -34.85 -2.91
CA GLU A 254 47.47 -35.55 -3.70
C GLU A 254 46.13 -35.64 -2.96
N ARG A 255 46.15 -35.94 -1.65
CA ARG A 255 44.93 -35.94 -0.81
C ARG A 255 44.28 -34.56 -0.74
N LEU A 256 45.07 -33.51 -0.56
CA LEU A 256 44.59 -32.13 -0.53
C LEU A 256 43.98 -31.73 -1.88
N LEU A 257 44.65 -32.07 -2.98
CA LEU A 257 44.16 -31.80 -4.34
C LEU A 257 42.85 -32.54 -4.63
N GLN A 258 42.71 -33.80 -4.20
CA GLN A 258 41.44 -34.52 -4.30
C GLN A 258 40.33 -33.88 -3.45
N ALA A 259 40.63 -33.41 -2.24
CA ALA A 259 39.67 -32.71 -1.39
C ALA A 259 39.19 -31.39 -2.03
N VAL A 260 40.12 -30.58 -2.55
CA VAL A 260 39.81 -29.32 -3.25
C VAL A 260 38.96 -29.58 -4.49
N LYS A 261 39.27 -30.62 -5.29
CA LYS A 261 38.45 -31.00 -6.46
C LYS A 261 37.05 -31.43 -6.08
N ARG A 262 36.90 -32.26 -5.04
CA ARG A 262 35.58 -32.68 -4.54
C ARG A 262 34.76 -31.48 -4.06
N ASN A 263 35.38 -30.58 -3.29
CA ASN A 263 34.72 -29.37 -2.80
C ASN A 263 34.33 -28.44 -3.96
N ALA A 264 35.18 -28.29 -4.98
CA ALA A 264 34.88 -27.51 -6.17
C ALA A 264 33.64 -28.04 -6.91
N GLY A 265 33.47 -29.37 -7.00
CA GLY A 265 32.26 -29.98 -7.56
C GLY A 265 31.00 -29.59 -6.78
N LEU A 266 31.02 -29.71 -5.45
CA LEU A 266 29.89 -29.32 -4.58
C LEU A 266 29.58 -27.82 -4.66
N ILE A 267 30.60 -26.97 -4.72
CA ILE A 267 30.46 -25.52 -4.90
C ILE A 267 29.79 -25.21 -6.24
N SER A 268 30.20 -25.89 -7.32
CA SER A 268 29.60 -25.74 -8.64
C SER A 268 28.13 -26.18 -8.66
N GLU A 269 27.79 -27.29 -8.02
CA GLU A 269 26.40 -27.76 -7.89
C GLU A 269 25.53 -26.76 -7.10
N MET A 270 26.06 -26.22 -5.99
CA MET A 270 25.36 -25.23 -5.18
C MET A 270 25.10 -23.95 -5.98
N ARG A 271 26.11 -23.46 -6.71
CA ARG A 271 25.98 -22.32 -7.63
C ARG A 271 24.90 -22.59 -8.69
N ALA A 272 24.97 -23.73 -9.37
CA ALA A 272 24.01 -24.10 -10.41
C ALA A 272 22.57 -24.24 -9.85
N SER A 273 22.43 -24.69 -8.60
CA SER A 273 21.13 -24.71 -7.92
C SER A 273 20.58 -23.30 -7.69
N LEU A 274 21.41 -22.36 -7.26
CA LEU A 274 21.00 -20.97 -7.06
C LEU A 274 20.65 -20.27 -8.38
N VAL A 275 21.47 -20.44 -9.41
CA VAL A 275 21.19 -19.90 -10.76
C VAL A 275 19.85 -20.42 -11.29
N ARG A 276 19.57 -21.73 -11.15
CA ARG A 276 18.27 -22.30 -11.55
C ARG A 276 17.10 -21.73 -10.75
N ARG A 277 17.28 -21.47 -9.45
CA ARG A 277 16.25 -20.86 -8.60
C ARG A 277 15.94 -19.43 -9.05
N VAL A 278 16.97 -18.63 -9.33
CA VAL A 278 16.80 -17.28 -9.89
C VAL A 278 16.18 -17.31 -11.29
N ALA A 279 16.55 -18.25 -12.14
CA ALA A 279 15.94 -18.44 -13.47
C ALA A 279 14.44 -18.74 -13.36
N ALA A 280 14.03 -19.58 -12.40
CA ALA A 280 12.61 -19.87 -12.15
C ALA A 280 11.84 -18.62 -11.69
N LEU A 281 12.43 -17.78 -10.83
CA LEU A 281 11.84 -16.50 -10.44
C LEU A 281 11.72 -15.53 -11.62
N LEU A 282 12.73 -15.47 -12.48
CA LEU A 282 12.70 -14.62 -13.67
C LEU A 282 11.64 -15.10 -14.68
N ALA A 283 11.50 -16.42 -14.87
CA ALA A 283 10.43 -16.99 -15.67
C ALA A 283 9.06 -16.63 -15.09
N TYR A 284 8.87 -16.79 -13.77
CA TYR A 284 7.63 -16.40 -13.11
C TYR A 284 7.30 -14.92 -13.28
N ARG A 285 8.31 -14.03 -13.16
CA ARG A 285 8.18 -12.60 -13.44
C ARG A 285 7.72 -12.35 -14.88
N ASN A 286 8.24 -13.10 -15.85
CA ASN A 286 7.87 -12.94 -17.26
C ASN A 286 6.43 -13.37 -17.52
N GLU A 287 5.94 -14.40 -16.83
CA GLU A 287 4.53 -14.84 -16.87
C GLU A 287 3.57 -13.85 -16.20
N LEU A 288 4.03 -13.05 -15.22
CA LEU A 288 3.23 -11.97 -14.63
C LEU A 288 3.03 -10.78 -15.58
N ALA A 289 3.98 -10.51 -16.49
CA ALA A 289 3.93 -9.37 -17.39
C ALA A 289 2.67 -9.31 -18.29
N PRO A 290 2.20 -10.41 -18.93
CA PRO A 290 0.94 -10.38 -19.68
C PRO A 290 -0.28 -10.16 -18.77
N LEU A 291 -0.28 -10.71 -17.54
CA LEU A 291 -1.36 -10.51 -16.57
C LEU A 291 -1.44 -9.06 -16.10
N ASP A 292 -0.31 -8.39 -15.93
CA ASP A 292 -0.26 -6.94 -15.64
C ASP A 292 -0.95 -6.11 -16.72
N ARG A 293 -0.78 -6.48 -17.99
CA ARG A 293 -1.45 -5.79 -19.11
C ARG A 293 -2.95 -6.00 -19.06
N LEU A 294 -3.42 -7.23 -18.80
CA LEU A 294 -4.85 -7.54 -18.70
C LEU A 294 -5.51 -6.80 -17.54
N ILE A 295 -4.88 -6.76 -16.36
CA ILE A 295 -5.41 -6.04 -15.20
C ILE A 295 -5.51 -4.55 -15.48
N LYS A 296 -4.49 -3.96 -16.12
CA LYS A 296 -4.55 -2.54 -16.53
C LYS A 296 -5.68 -2.27 -17.53
N GLN A 297 -5.91 -3.19 -18.47
CA GLN A 297 -7.02 -3.08 -19.42
C GLN A 297 -8.37 -3.16 -18.72
N MET A 298 -8.55 -4.09 -17.77
CA MET A 298 -9.78 -4.19 -16.97
C MET A 298 -10.03 -2.91 -16.16
N GLN A 299 -8.99 -2.38 -15.49
CA GLN A 299 -9.11 -1.12 -14.75
C GLN A 299 -9.48 0.06 -15.64
N ALA A 300 -8.96 0.11 -16.87
CA ALA A 300 -9.32 1.15 -17.84
C ALA A 300 -10.78 1.00 -18.32
N LEU A 301 -11.27 -0.23 -18.51
CA LEU A 301 -12.67 -0.48 -18.86
C LEU A 301 -13.60 -0.09 -17.71
N ASP A 302 -13.28 -0.46 -16.47
CA ASP A 302 -14.05 -0.07 -15.28
C ASP A 302 -14.11 1.46 -15.15
N GLN A 303 -13.01 2.15 -15.44
CA GLN A 303 -12.95 3.62 -15.41
C GLN A 303 -13.81 4.25 -16.52
N LEU A 304 -13.84 3.65 -17.72
CA LEU A 304 -14.70 4.10 -18.82
C LEU A 304 -16.18 3.89 -18.49
N GLU A 305 -16.55 2.77 -17.89
CA GLU A 305 -17.94 2.50 -17.46
C GLU A 305 -18.39 3.50 -16.39
N GLN A 306 -17.53 3.81 -15.41
CA GLN A 306 -17.82 4.84 -14.41
C GLN A 306 -17.97 6.23 -15.03
N GLN A 307 -17.15 6.56 -16.03
CA GLN A 307 -17.28 7.82 -16.78
C GLN A 307 -18.58 7.87 -17.58
N GLU A 308 -18.99 6.77 -18.22
CA GLU A 308 -20.25 6.70 -18.94
C GLU A 308 -21.44 6.90 -18.02
N ALA A 309 -21.45 6.26 -16.85
CA ALA A 309 -22.47 6.47 -15.82
C ALA A 309 -22.55 7.95 -15.38
N GLY A 310 -21.39 8.59 -15.16
CA GLY A 310 -21.32 10.01 -14.82
C GLY A 310 -21.82 10.93 -15.95
N LEU A 311 -21.58 10.58 -17.21
CA LEU A 311 -22.10 11.33 -18.37
C LEU A 311 -23.61 11.19 -18.50
N GLN A 312 -24.17 10.01 -18.23
CA GLN A 312 -25.63 9.80 -18.21
C GLN A 312 -26.30 10.61 -17.09
N GLU A 313 -25.68 10.68 -15.92
CA GLU A 313 -26.16 11.53 -14.82
C GLU A 313 -26.10 13.01 -15.19
N ALA A 314 -24.98 13.47 -15.77
CA ALA A 314 -24.83 14.85 -16.24
C ALA A 314 -25.87 15.21 -17.31
N TYR A 315 -26.15 14.31 -18.26
CA TYR A 315 -27.19 14.48 -19.27
C TYR A 315 -28.58 14.61 -18.63
N THR A 316 -28.89 13.76 -17.65
CA THR A 316 -30.14 13.84 -16.88
C THR A 316 -30.27 15.18 -16.16
N GLN A 317 -29.19 15.69 -15.55
CA GLN A 317 -29.19 17.01 -14.91
C GLN A 317 -29.37 18.16 -15.92
N ILE A 318 -28.77 18.08 -17.11
CA ILE A 318 -28.97 19.07 -18.17
C ILE A 318 -30.45 19.11 -18.58
N THR A 319 -31.07 17.96 -18.84
CA THR A 319 -32.50 17.90 -19.21
C THR A 319 -33.42 18.41 -18.09
N LEU A 320 -33.11 18.12 -16.82
CA LEU A 320 -33.82 18.69 -15.66
C LEU A 320 -33.67 20.20 -15.58
N ASN A 321 -32.47 20.74 -15.81
CA ASN A 321 -32.21 22.18 -15.80
C ASN A 321 -32.91 22.89 -16.97
N GLU A 322 -32.97 22.28 -18.15
CA GLU A 322 -33.72 22.80 -19.30
C GLU A 322 -35.22 22.86 -18.99
N MET A 323 -35.78 21.82 -18.36
CA MET A 323 -37.18 21.82 -17.91
C MET A 323 -37.45 22.92 -16.86
N ALA A 324 -36.58 23.05 -15.86
CA ALA A 324 -36.70 24.10 -14.84
C ALA A 324 -36.58 25.51 -15.44
N THR A 325 -35.72 25.69 -16.43
CA THR A 325 -35.56 26.96 -17.17
C THR A 325 -36.82 27.28 -17.98
N SER A 326 -37.39 26.29 -18.66
CA SER A 326 -38.65 26.44 -19.42
C SER A 326 -39.81 26.82 -18.49
N GLU A 327 -39.92 26.16 -17.33
CA GLU A 327 -40.95 26.47 -16.34
C GLU A 327 -40.79 27.87 -15.75
N THR A 328 -39.55 28.29 -15.46
CA THR A 328 -39.25 29.65 -14.99
C THR A 328 -39.62 30.70 -16.03
N THR A 329 -39.34 30.44 -17.30
CA THR A 329 -39.74 31.32 -18.41
C THR A 329 -41.25 31.45 -18.49
N ARG A 330 -41.98 30.32 -18.42
CA ARG A 330 -43.45 30.32 -18.40
C ARG A 330 -44.02 31.12 -17.23
N MET A 331 -43.48 30.93 -16.02
CA MET A 331 -43.91 31.71 -14.84
C MET A 331 -43.67 33.21 -15.02
N SER A 332 -42.57 33.61 -15.67
CA SER A 332 -42.29 35.01 -16.00
C SER A 332 -43.30 35.58 -17.00
N ASP A 333 -43.68 34.79 -18.02
CA ASP A 333 -44.71 35.18 -18.98
C ASP A 333 -46.09 35.32 -18.31
N GLU A 334 -46.43 34.39 -17.42
CA GLU A 334 -47.66 34.43 -16.61
C GLU A 334 -47.71 35.67 -15.70
N LEU A 335 -46.60 36.02 -15.04
CA LEU A 335 -46.48 37.25 -14.24
C LEU A 335 -46.64 38.51 -15.10
N THR A 336 -46.08 38.51 -16.31
CA THR A 336 -46.23 39.61 -17.27
C THR A 336 -47.69 39.76 -17.71
N ALA A 337 -48.37 38.65 -18.01
CA ALA A 337 -49.79 38.63 -18.35
C ALA A 337 -50.67 39.09 -17.17
N LEU A 338 -50.38 38.64 -15.95
CA LEU A 338 -51.08 39.05 -14.73
C LEU A 338 -50.94 40.56 -14.50
N ARG A 339 -49.73 41.10 -14.67
CA ARG A 339 -49.48 42.55 -14.58
C ARG A 339 -50.28 43.33 -15.62
N ALA A 340 -50.33 42.86 -16.86
CA ALA A 340 -51.12 43.50 -17.92
C ALA A 340 -52.63 43.50 -17.58
N ASN A 341 -53.15 42.38 -17.07
CA ASN A 341 -54.54 42.26 -16.64
C ASN A 341 -54.86 43.22 -15.47
N LEU A 342 -54.04 43.22 -14.42
CA LEU A 342 -54.22 44.15 -13.29
C LEU A 342 -54.17 45.62 -13.72
N THR A 343 -53.27 45.96 -14.65
CA THR A 343 -53.18 47.32 -15.21
C THR A 343 -54.47 47.69 -15.96
N ALA A 344 -55.01 46.77 -16.76
CA ALA A 344 -56.28 46.96 -17.45
C ALA A 344 -57.47 47.11 -16.48
N GLN A 345 -57.51 46.34 -15.39
CA GLN A 345 -58.53 46.47 -14.35
C GLN A 345 -58.46 47.82 -13.63
N ILE A 346 -57.25 48.28 -13.29
CA ILE A 346 -57.05 49.60 -12.67
C ILE A 346 -57.51 50.71 -13.62
N GLU A 347 -57.18 50.64 -14.90
CA GLU A 347 -57.59 51.65 -15.88
C GLU A 347 -59.11 51.63 -16.13
N TYR A 348 -59.72 50.44 -16.15
CA TYR A 348 -61.16 50.29 -16.18
C TYR A 348 -61.84 50.92 -14.98
N LEU A 349 -61.34 50.68 -13.76
CA LEU A 349 -61.87 51.29 -12.54
C LEU A 349 -61.70 52.82 -12.57
N ARG A 350 -60.54 53.30 -13.04
CA ARG A 350 -60.29 54.73 -13.21
C ARG A 350 -61.29 55.36 -14.18
N THR A 351 -61.56 54.73 -15.31
CA THR A 351 -62.47 55.28 -16.32
C THR A 351 -63.93 55.17 -15.90
N ASN A 352 -64.37 54.05 -15.31
CA ASN A 352 -65.79 53.81 -15.05
C ASN A 352 -66.28 54.24 -13.65
N VAL A 353 -65.40 54.32 -12.65
CA VAL A 353 -65.77 54.74 -11.29
C VAL A 353 -65.51 56.23 -11.08
N ILE A 354 -64.35 56.74 -11.53
CA ILE A 354 -63.97 58.14 -11.31
C ILE A 354 -64.66 59.06 -12.34
N ASN A 355 -64.82 58.63 -13.59
CA ASN A 355 -65.53 59.43 -14.60
C ASN A 355 -67.01 59.08 -14.74
N ASN A 356 -67.63 58.42 -13.74
CA ASN A 356 -69.06 58.16 -13.78
C ASN A 356 -69.83 59.47 -13.52
N PRO A 357 -70.54 60.03 -14.51
CA PRO A 357 -71.23 61.30 -14.36
C PRO A 357 -72.38 61.26 -13.33
N LEU A 358 -72.77 60.06 -12.87
CA LEU A 358 -73.78 59.84 -11.82
C LEU A 358 -73.25 60.05 -10.40
N LEU A 359 -71.93 60.03 -10.17
CA LEU A 359 -71.34 60.43 -8.89
C LEU A 359 -70.97 61.92 -8.86
N SER A 360 -70.72 62.55 -10.03
CA SER A 360 -70.50 64.00 -10.13
C SER A 360 -71.78 64.82 -10.08
N THR A 361 -72.95 64.23 -10.35
CA THR A 361 -74.26 64.92 -10.25
C THR A 361 -74.83 64.97 -8.82
N GLY A 362 -74.23 64.28 -7.84
CA GLY A 362 -74.68 64.27 -6.45
C GLY A 362 -74.08 65.36 -5.55
N LEU A 363 -73.09 66.13 -6.01
CA LEU A 363 -72.35 67.11 -5.17
C LEU A 363 -72.47 68.57 -5.63
N SER A 364 -73.30 68.88 -6.64
CA SER A 364 -73.56 70.26 -7.08
C SER A 364 -74.92 70.76 -6.61
N LEU A 365 -75.23 70.66 -5.32
CA LEU A 365 -76.52 71.11 -4.78
C LEU A 365 -76.49 71.60 -3.34
N THR A 366 -75.47 72.38 -2.95
CA THR A 366 -75.54 73.32 -1.82
C THR A 366 -74.45 74.37 -1.98
N ASP A 367 -74.79 75.53 -2.55
CA ASP A 367 -74.39 76.85 -2.03
C ASP A 367 -75.06 77.94 -2.87
N GLY A 368 -76.30 78.21 -2.49
CA GLY A 368 -76.87 79.55 -2.60
C GLY A 368 -77.08 80.06 -1.19
N LEU A 369 -76.29 81.06 -0.80
CA LEU A 369 -76.70 82.26 -0.03
C LEU A 369 -75.51 83.23 0.10
#